data_AF-A0A9D5P523-F1
#
_entry.id   AF-A0A9D5P523-F1
#
_cell.length_a   1.000
_cell.length_b   1.000
_cell.length_c   1.000
_cell.angle_alpha   90.00
_cell.angle_beta   90.00
_cell.angle_gamma   90.00
#
_symmetry.space_group_name_H-M   'P 1'
#
loop_
_entity.id
_entity.type
_entity.pdbx_description
1 polymer ?
#
loop_
_entity_poly.entity_id
_entity_poly.type
_entity_poly.pdbx_seq_one_letter_code
_entity_poly.pdbx_strand_id
1 'polypeptide(L)'
;MTPKTKEELRVTALSGTLPMLSSIQLSWLKRKVGEPKGYVNRKYAWCGECGSPLPKETKSLVGRLSANSRIICSFCGKELALTPSNGSKQCERFYFTLVTVCQEFQVFRHFLVSKVSNKGMNFHISHTEVVQNWINPSGKETVLARSTTAGYYCDQWILSSDMSVKRPVRSHGSSIYDINPNYIYPYRRYIPTLKRNGFYGDFFDLAPSTLTKRILTNSDCEFLLKTRQISLLKYACVRGLDRIPHKESVNICVRHRYTVKSADLWLDMMDTLFFLGKDIRSPFYVCPSDLRSAHDWAVEQKERADRKRRLEEERETARVWEERYRAEKGRFFSLSMSDGRIFIRPLLSVSEFAEEGDRMHHCVFANGYYMREDSLILTARDMEGNRLETVEIDLKGFSVVQSRGACNSMTKWHDQIINLVTGNMHRIREICLSSRISA
;
A
#
# COMPACT_ATOMS: atom_id res chain seq x y z
N MET A 1 6.66 19.57 -28.50
CA MET A 1 6.31 21.01 -28.56
C MET A 1 7.47 21.78 -29.19
N THR A 2 7.20 22.95 -29.75
CA THR A 2 8.26 23.86 -30.23
C THR A 2 9.10 24.33 -29.04
N PRO A 3 10.45 24.25 -29.10
CA PRO A 3 11.34 24.79 -28.08
C PRO A 3 11.08 26.28 -27.88
N LYS A 4 10.95 26.74 -26.64
CA LYS A 4 10.71 28.16 -26.31
C LYS A 4 11.83 28.77 -25.49
N THR A 5 12.44 27.98 -24.59
CA THR A 5 13.50 28.48 -23.71
C THR A 5 14.88 28.37 -24.39
N LYS A 6 15.83 29.20 -23.96
CA LYS A 6 17.23 29.14 -24.42
C LYS A 6 17.84 27.75 -24.23
N GLU A 7 17.52 27.09 -23.12
CA GLU A 7 18.00 25.73 -22.82
C GLU A 7 17.39 24.69 -23.77
N GLU A 8 16.07 24.74 -24.00
CA GLU A 8 15.39 23.82 -24.92
C GLU A 8 15.93 23.95 -26.36
N LEU A 9 16.17 25.19 -26.83
CA LEU A 9 16.76 25.45 -28.14
C LEU A 9 18.17 24.85 -28.24
N ARG A 10 19.00 25.06 -27.21
CA ARG A 10 20.36 24.52 -27.16
C ARG A 10 20.37 23.00 -27.11
N VAL A 11 19.53 22.39 -26.27
CA VAL A 11 19.39 20.94 -26.14
C VAL A 11 18.89 20.31 -27.45
N THR A 12 17.96 20.97 -28.16
CA THR A 12 17.51 20.52 -29.49
C THR A 12 18.64 20.55 -30.53
N ALA A 13 19.44 21.63 -30.54
CA ALA A 13 20.60 21.73 -31.44
C ALA A 13 21.66 20.65 -31.13
N LEU A 14 21.99 20.45 -29.85
CA LEU A 14 22.96 19.44 -29.42
C LEU A 14 22.48 18.01 -29.72
N SER A 15 21.18 17.75 -29.58
CA SER A 15 20.58 16.45 -29.91
C SER A 15 20.87 16.04 -31.35
N GLY A 16 20.78 16.98 -32.30
CA GLY A 16 21.11 16.74 -33.71
C GLY A 16 22.58 16.39 -33.98
N THR A 17 23.49 16.69 -33.05
CA THR A 17 24.92 16.37 -33.18
C THR A 17 25.31 15.00 -32.62
N LEU A 18 24.39 14.33 -31.90
CA LEU A 18 24.69 13.04 -31.28
C LEU A 18 24.80 11.94 -32.34
N PRO A 19 25.83 11.07 -32.25
CA PRO A 19 26.02 10.02 -33.25
C PRO A 19 24.93 8.95 -33.16
N MET A 20 24.65 8.28 -34.28
CA MET A 20 23.84 7.05 -34.28
C MET A 20 24.53 5.92 -33.50
N LEU A 21 23.82 4.83 -33.24
CA LEU A 21 24.44 3.64 -32.63
C LEU A 21 25.54 3.09 -33.55
N SER A 22 26.74 2.94 -33.00
CA SER A 22 27.88 2.34 -33.69
C SER A 22 27.67 0.85 -33.91
N SER A 23 28.36 0.28 -34.90
CA SER A 23 28.40 -1.17 -35.16
C SER A 23 28.88 -1.97 -33.94
N ILE A 24 29.80 -1.42 -33.14
CA ILE A 24 30.30 -2.03 -31.90
C ILE A 24 29.20 -2.12 -30.85
N GLN A 25 28.43 -1.04 -30.65
CA GLN A 25 27.31 -1.01 -29.71
C GLN A 25 26.20 -1.99 -30.12
N LEU A 26 25.87 -2.04 -31.42
CA LEU A 26 24.88 -2.97 -31.96
C LEU A 26 25.32 -4.43 -31.83
N SER A 27 26.60 -4.72 -32.09
CA SER A 27 27.16 -6.06 -31.92
C SER A 27 27.16 -6.49 -30.45
N TRP A 28 27.50 -5.57 -29.53
CA TRP A 28 27.38 -5.83 -28.10
C TRP A 28 25.94 -6.14 -27.69
N LEU A 29 24.99 -5.35 -28.17
CA LEU A 29 23.56 -5.52 -27.88
C LEU A 29 23.04 -6.86 -28.41
N LYS A 30 23.40 -7.25 -29.64
CA LYS A 30 23.05 -8.55 -30.23
C LYS A 30 23.53 -9.74 -29.41
N ARG A 31 24.67 -9.63 -28.73
CA ARG A 31 25.18 -10.69 -27.83
C ARG A 31 24.49 -10.73 -26.47
N LYS A 32 23.95 -9.60 -26.01
CA LYS A 32 23.35 -9.46 -24.68
C LYS A 32 21.83 -9.59 -24.68
N VAL A 33 21.18 -9.43 -25.83
CA VAL A 33 19.72 -9.36 -25.90
C VAL A 33 19.05 -10.71 -25.65
N GLY A 34 18.34 -10.76 -24.52
CA GLY A 34 17.38 -11.80 -24.19
C GLY A 34 18.06 -13.15 -23.95
N GLU A 35 17.40 -13.99 -23.18
CA GLU A 35 17.76 -15.41 -23.15
C GLU A 35 17.55 -15.99 -24.56
N PRO A 36 18.46 -16.82 -25.09
CA PRO A 36 18.20 -17.56 -26.31
C PRO A 36 16.95 -18.43 -26.16
N LYS A 37 16.03 -18.35 -27.12
CA LYS A 37 14.72 -19.02 -27.03
C LYS A 37 14.52 -20.03 -28.14
N GLY A 38 13.78 -21.10 -27.82
CA GLY A 38 13.27 -22.08 -28.78
C GLY A 38 11.76 -21.98 -28.81
N TYR A 39 11.19 -21.73 -29.98
CA TYR A 39 9.77 -21.46 -30.13
C TYR A 39 9.04 -22.71 -30.58
N VAL A 40 8.01 -23.11 -29.83
CA VAL A 40 7.30 -24.38 -30.05
C VAL A 40 5.80 -24.14 -30.14
N ASN A 41 5.17 -24.78 -31.13
CA ASN A 41 3.72 -24.92 -31.24
C ASN A 41 3.36 -26.23 -31.93
N ARG A 42 2.06 -26.49 -32.08
CA ARG A 42 1.55 -27.73 -32.70
C ARG A 42 2.11 -27.98 -34.11
N LYS A 43 2.45 -26.92 -34.85
CA LYS A 43 2.93 -27.01 -36.24
C LYS A 43 4.46 -27.01 -36.33
N TYR A 44 5.15 -26.20 -35.52
CA TYR A 44 6.56 -25.89 -35.66
C TYR A 44 7.29 -25.93 -34.32
N ALA A 45 8.53 -26.41 -34.35
CA ALA A 45 9.53 -26.20 -33.31
C ALA A 45 10.78 -25.63 -33.99
N TRP A 46 11.24 -24.46 -33.56
CA TRP A 46 12.33 -23.75 -34.24
C TRP A 46 13.15 -22.89 -33.29
N CYS A 47 14.42 -22.67 -33.63
CA CYS A 47 15.35 -21.88 -32.85
C CYS A 47 15.09 -20.38 -33.07
N GLY A 48 14.82 -19.63 -32.00
CA GLY A 48 14.64 -18.19 -32.03
C GLY A 48 15.90 -17.40 -32.44
N GLU A 49 17.07 -18.03 -32.40
CA GLU A 49 18.33 -17.38 -32.73
C GLU A 49 18.69 -17.50 -34.21
N CYS A 50 18.73 -18.71 -34.74
CA CYS A 50 19.11 -18.96 -36.13
C CYS A 50 17.94 -19.30 -37.07
N GLY A 51 16.73 -19.47 -36.54
CA GLY A 51 15.56 -19.83 -37.31
C GLY A 51 15.46 -21.33 -37.67
N SER A 52 16.52 -22.11 -37.43
CA SER A 52 16.57 -23.53 -37.80
C SER A 52 15.53 -24.39 -37.08
N PRO A 53 15.05 -25.48 -37.70
CA PRO A 53 14.12 -26.40 -37.06
C PRO A 53 14.76 -27.07 -35.84
N LEU A 54 13.95 -27.27 -34.80
CA LEU A 54 14.28 -28.10 -33.64
C LEU A 54 13.79 -29.54 -33.87
N PRO A 55 14.29 -30.53 -33.10
CA PRO A 55 13.86 -31.92 -33.20
C PRO A 55 12.32 -32.07 -33.17
N LYS A 56 11.79 -33.06 -33.91
CA LYS A 56 10.34 -33.21 -34.09
C LYS A 56 9.65 -33.54 -32.77
N GLU A 57 10.35 -34.24 -31.89
CA GLU A 57 9.96 -34.66 -30.55
C GLU A 57 9.71 -33.45 -29.65
N THR A 58 10.38 -32.32 -29.91
CA THR A 58 10.16 -31.06 -29.18
C THR A 58 8.71 -30.59 -29.28
N LYS A 59 7.99 -30.92 -30.37
CA LYS A 59 6.56 -30.59 -30.52
C LYS A 59 5.67 -31.34 -29.53
N SER A 60 6.10 -32.52 -29.07
CA SER A 60 5.34 -33.29 -28.07
C SER A 60 5.33 -32.64 -26.68
N LEU A 61 6.21 -31.66 -26.45
CA LEU A 61 6.30 -30.91 -25.20
C LEU A 61 5.28 -29.77 -25.11
N VAL A 62 4.53 -29.47 -26.18
CA VAL A 62 3.47 -28.45 -26.16
C VAL A 62 2.44 -28.80 -25.09
N GLY A 63 2.20 -27.88 -24.14
CA GLY A 63 1.32 -28.09 -22.99
C GLY A 63 1.98 -28.76 -21.78
N ARG A 64 3.24 -29.22 -21.90
CA ARG A 64 4.07 -29.79 -20.82
C ARG A 64 5.35 -28.98 -20.57
N LEU A 65 5.44 -27.79 -21.17
CA LEU A 65 6.58 -26.89 -20.97
C LEU A 65 6.56 -26.35 -19.54
N SER A 66 7.69 -26.53 -18.86
CA SER A 66 8.01 -25.88 -17.59
C SER A 66 9.01 -24.75 -17.83
N ALA A 67 9.19 -23.86 -16.84
CA ALA A 67 10.19 -22.78 -16.89
C ALA A 67 11.63 -23.30 -17.13
N ASN A 68 11.90 -24.57 -16.81
CA ASN A 68 13.21 -25.20 -16.95
C ASN A 68 13.36 -26.02 -18.24
N SER A 69 12.36 -26.00 -19.13
CA SER A 69 12.41 -26.76 -20.38
C SER A 69 13.42 -26.11 -21.33
N ARG A 70 14.55 -26.80 -21.57
CA ARG A 70 15.64 -26.31 -22.41
C ARG A 70 16.06 -27.32 -23.47
N ILE A 71 16.63 -26.82 -24.56
CA ILE A 71 17.18 -27.63 -25.65
C ILE A 71 18.39 -26.95 -26.28
N ILE A 72 19.38 -27.72 -26.70
CA ILE A 72 20.51 -27.19 -27.47
C ILE A 72 20.16 -27.20 -28.96
N CYS A 73 20.31 -26.07 -29.63
CA CYS A 73 20.15 -26.01 -31.08
C CYS A 73 21.33 -26.70 -31.77
N SER A 74 21.07 -27.74 -32.56
CA SER A 74 22.10 -28.45 -33.34
C SER A 74 22.76 -27.59 -34.41
N PHE A 75 22.15 -26.46 -34.81
CA PHE A 75 22.67 -25.60 -35.88
C PHE A 75 23.53 -24.45 -35.37
N CYS A 76 23.13 -23.78 -34.28
CA CYS A 76 23.86 -22.64 -33.74
C CYS A 76 24.55 -22.91 -32.40
N GLY A 77 24.38 -24.11 -31.83
CA GLY A 77 25.01 -24.55 -30.58
C GLY A 77 24.49 -23.86 -29.31
N LYS A 78 23.54 -22.93 -29.42
CA LYS A 78 22.99 -22.22 -28.26
C LYS A 78 22.01 -23.10 -27.49
N GLU A 79 22.12 -23.08 -26.17
CA GLU A 79 21.09 -23.58 -25.25
C GLU A 79 19.89 -22.63 -25.28
N LEU A 80 18.70 -23.16 -25.54
CA LEU A 80 17.48 -22.42 -25.76
C LEU A 80 16.45 -22.72 -24.67
N ALA A 81 15.86 -21.69 -24.08
CA ALA A 81 14.66 -21.82 -23.26
C ALA A 81 13.43 -22.03 -24.15
N LEU A 82 12.73 -23.16 -23.98
CA LEU A 82 11.56 -23.50 -24.77
C LEU A 82 10.36 -22.65 -24.36
N THR A 83 9.84 -21.89 -25.30
CA THR A 83 8.72 -20.96 -25.11
C THR A 83 7.58 -21.33 -26.07
N PRO A 84 6.31 -21.35 -25.62
CA PRO A 84 5.17 -21.50 -26.52
C PRO A 84 5.11 -20.33 -27.52
N SER A 85 4.72 -20.62 -28.77
CA SER A 85 4.69 -19.63 -29.84
C SER A 85 3.36 -19.61 -30.59
N ASN A 86 2.81 -18.42 -30.80
CA ASN A 86 1.56 -18.25 -31.56
C ASN A 86 1.78 -18.22 -33.09
N GLY A 87 3.02 -18.31 -33.57
CA GLY A 87 3.32 -18.19 -35.00
C GLY A 87 4.76 -18.53 -35.41
N SER A 88 5.11 -18.18 -36.65
CA SER A 88 6.46 -18.32 -37.22
C SER A 88 7.34 -17.10 -37.01
N LYS A 89 6.80 -16.02 -36.43
CA LYS A 89 7.48 -14.76 -36.13
C LYS A 89 7.22 -14.38 -34.68
N GLN A 90 8.29 -14.02 -33.97
CA GLN A 90 8.25 -13.56 -32.58
C GLN A 90 8.99 -12.23 -32.47
N CYS A 91 8.42 -11.31 -31.70
CA CYS A 91 8.95 -9.96 -31.52
C CYS A 91 9.03 -9.65 -30.03
N GLU A 92 10.25 -9.46 -29.54
CA GLU A 92 10.52 -9.06 -28.16
C GLU A 92 11.00 -7.62 -28.13
N ARG A 93 10.41 -6.80 -27.25
CA ARG A 93 10.76 -5.39 -27.11
C ARG A 93 11.40 -5.13 -25.76
N PHE A 94 12.41 -4.28 -25.76
CA PHE A 94 13.13 -3.88 -24.54
C PHE A 94 13.79 -2.52 -24.75
N TYR A 95 14.14 -1.88 -23.64
CA TYR A 95 14.87 -0.61 -23.66
C TYR A 95 16.38 -0.83 -23.53
N PHE A 96 17.12 -0.18 -24.42
CA PHE A 96 18.57 -0.08 -24.37
C PHE A 96 18.98 1.37 -24.13
N THR A 97 19.91 1.62 -23.22
CA THR A 97 20.34 2.97 -22.85
C THR A 97 21.83 3.19 -23.07
N LEU A 98 22.16 4.32 -23.71
CA LEU A 98 23.49 4.90 -23.68
C LEU A 98 23.58 5.99 -22.61
N VAL A 99 24.66 5.96 -21.85
CA VAL A 99 24.96 6.94 -20.80
C VAL A 99 26.18 7.75 -21.24
N THR A 100 25.97 9.02 -21.56
CA THR A 100 27.03 9.86 -22.12
C THR A 100 26.98 11.27 -21.55
N VAL A 101 28.02 12.04 -21.84
CA VAL A 101 28.08 13.48 -21.60
C VAL A 101 28.12 14.19 -22.95
N CYS A 102 27.36 15.27 -23.08
CA CYS A 102 27.42 16.19 -24.21
C CYS A 102 27.56 17.60 -23.65
N GLN A 103 28.73 18.22 -23.86
CA GLN A 103 29.12 19.46 -23.18
C GLN A 103 28.96 19.31 -21.65
N GLU A 104 28.18 20.17 -20.99
CA GLU A 104 27.91 20.11 -19.55
C GLU A 104 26.75 19.17 -19.17
N PHE A 105 26.01 18.64 -20.15
CA PHE A 105 24.82 17.86 -19.89
C PHE A 105 25.17 16.38 -19.67
N GLN A 106 24.62 15.80 -18.61
CA GLN A 106 24.45 14.37 -18.52
C GLN A 106 23.32 13.96 -19.46
N VAL A 107 23.59 13.03 -20.37
CA VAL A 107 22.61 12.59 -21.38
C VAL A 107 22.36 11.09 -21.27
N PHE A 108 21.09 10.74 -21.12
CA PHE A 108 20.60 9.38 -21.23
C PHE A 108 19.83 9.23 -22.52
N ARG A 109 20.28 8.34 -23.39
CA ARG A 109 19.65 8.07 -24.69
C ARG A 109 19.01 6.70 -24.64
N HIS A 110 17.68 6.66 -24.75
CA HIS A 110 16.89 5.45 -24.65
C HIS A 110 16.41 5.03 -26.03
N PHE A 111 16.72 3.78 -26.38
CA PHE A 111 16.34 3.14 -27.62
C PHE A 111 15.30 2.07 -27.32
N LEU A 112 14.17 2.12 -28.01
CA LEU A 112 13.26 0.99 -28.10
C LEU A 112 13.85 0.02 -29.12
N VAL A 113 14.11 -1.20 -28.69
CA VAL A 113 14.75 -2.22 -29.49
C VAL A 113 13.79 -3.38 -29.67
N SER A 114 13.62 -3.84 -30.91
CA SER A 114 12.80 -5.02 -31.23
C SER A 114 13.70 -6.14 -31.75
N LYS A 115 13.78 -7.25 -31.01
CA LYS A 115 14.38 -8.51 -31.47
C LYS A 115 13.32 -9.29 -32.22
N VAL A 116 13.50 -9.45 -33.52
CA VAL A 116 12.58 -10.18 -34.38
C VAL A 116 13.20 -11.52 -34.75
N SER A 117 12.58 -12.58 -34.26
CA SER A 117 12.96 -13.96 -34.54
C SER A 117 11.98 -14.52 -35.57
N ASN A 118 12.48 -15.04 -36.68
CA ASN A 118 11.65 -15.68 -37.71
C ASN A 118 12.10 -17.12 -37.92
N LYS A 119 11.14 -18.02 -38.14
CA LYS A 119 11.46 -19.37 -38.61
C LYS A 119 12.21 -19.27 -39.95
N GLY A 120 13.32 -19.98 -40.04
CA GLY A 120 14.16 -20.06 -41.24
C GLY A 120 15.16 -18.92 -41.42
N MET A 121 15.22 -17.94 -40.52
CA MET A 121 16.18 -16.83 -40.62
C MET A 121 16.83 -16.55 -39.27
N ASN A 122 18.07 -16.07 -39.31
CA ASN A 122 18.70 -15.47 -38.14
C ASN A 122 17.84 -14.33 -37.60
N PHE A 123 17.79 -14.19 -36.29
CA PHE A 123 17.13 -13.04 -35.69
C PHE A 123 17.82 -11.75 -36.15
N HIS A 124 17.04 -10.69 -36.26
CA HIS A 124 17.56 -9.34 -36.43
C HIS A 124 17.04 -8.44 -35.34
N ILE A 125 17.71 -7.31 -35.18
CA ILE A 125 17.34 -6.28 -34.24
C ILE A 125 17.06 -5.01 -35.03
N SER A 126 15.88 -4.44 -34.84
CA SER A 126 15.62 -3.04 -35.17
C SER A 126 15.65 -2.20 -33.90
N HIS A 127 16.00 -0.92 -34.04
CA HIS A 127 16.10 0.00 -32.92
C HIS A 127 15.71 1.40 -33.36
N THR A 128 15.11 2.15 -32.43
CA THR A 128 14.74 3.54 -32.65
C THR A 128 14.98 4.30 -31.36
N GLU A 129 15.69 5.43 -31.43
CA GLU A 129 15.82 6.33 -30.29
C GLU A 129 14.47 6.98 -30.01
N VAL A 130 13.96 6.82 -28.79
CA VAL A 130 12.61 7.25 -28.40
C VAL A 130 12.61 8.32 -27.33
N VAL A 131 13.60 8.35 -26.44
CA VAL A 131 13.71 9.35 -25.36
C VAL A 131 15.17 9.75 -25.18
N GLN A 132 15.39 11.04 -24.95
CA GLN A 132 16.63 11.61 -24.44
C GLN A 132 16.35 12.46 -23.21
N ASN A 133 16.97 12.11 -22.08
CA ASN A 133 16.95 12.94 -20.88
C ASN A 133 18.25 13.72 -20.80
N TRP A 134 18.16 15.05 -20.88
CA TRP A 134 19.27 15.97 -20.77
C TRP A 134 19.23 16.64 -19.41
N ILE A 135 20.22 16.36 -18.57
CA ILE A 135 20.28 16.89 -17.20
C ILE A 135 21.52 17.77 -17.08
N ASN A 136 21.29 19.03 -16.75
CA ASN A 136 22.39 19.99 -16.55
C ASN A 136 23.04 19.79 -15.16
N PRO A 137 24.16 20.48 -14.87
CA PRO A 137 24.82 20.38 -13.56
C PRO A 137 23.97 20.83 -12.36
N SER A 138 22.92 21.64 -12.57
CA SER A 138 21.98 22.05 -11.52
C SER A 138 20.87 21.01 -11.27
N GLY A 139 20.88 19.89 -12.00
CA GLY A 139 19.86 18.84 -11.91
C GLY A 139 18.55 19.15 -12.61
N LYS A 140 18.47 20.26 -13.36
CA LYS A 140 17.32 20.57 -14.22
C LYS A 140 17.35 19.69 -15.46
N GLU A 141 16.19 19.15 -15.81
CA GLU A 141 16.02 18.23 -16.92
C GLU A 141 15.26 18.88 -18.08
N THR A 142 15.77 18.65 -19.28
CA THR A 142 15.07 18.86 -20.55
C THR A 142 14.92 17.51 -21.24
N VAL A 143 13.70 17.15 -21.62
CA VAL A 143 13.40 15.86 -22.28
C VAL A 143 13.10 16.10 -23.75
N LEU A 144 13.80 15.40 -24.64
CA LEU A 144 13.30 15.15 -26.00
C LEU A 144 12.75 13.74 -26.08
N ALA A 145 11.61 13.56 -26.72
CA ALA A 145 11.10 12.23 -27.01
C ALA A 145 10.28 12.21 -28.30
N ARG A 146 10.08 11.01 -28.85
CA ARG A 146 9.07 10.77 -29.88
C ARG A 146 7.68 10.92 -29.26
N SER A 147 6.67 11.12 -30.10
CA SER A 147 5.29 11.13 -29.64
C SER A 147 4.81 9.71 -29.34
N THR A 148 3.83 9.58 -28.45
CA THR A 148 3.14 8.31 -28.18
C THR A 148 1.72 8.39 -28.71
N THR A 149 1.13 7.25 -29.04
CA THR A 149 -0.31 7.15 -29.31
C THR A 149 -1.09 7.38 -28.03
N ALA A 150 -2.26 8.00 -28.12
CA ALA A 150 -3.20 8.07 -26.99
C ALA A 150 -3.77 6.66 -26.74
N GLY A 151 -3.47 6.07 -25.58
CA GLY A 151 -3.90 4.73 -25.24
C GLY A 151 -3.57 4.36 -23.79
N TYR A 152 -4.04 3.20 -23.35
CA TYR A 152 -3.84 2.70 -21.98
C TYR A 152 -2.35 2.38 -21.68
N TYR A 153 -1.59 2.01 -22.72
CA TYR A 153 -0.17 1.66 -22.60
C TYR A 153 0.72 2.87 -22.89
N CYS A 154 1.51 3.27 -21.90
CA CYS A 154 2.31 4.50 -21.92
C CYS A 154 3.55 4.45 -22.83
N ASP A 155 3.90 3.27 -23.36
CA ASP A 155 5.11 3.00 -24.15
C ASP A 155 4.84 2.74 -25.64
N GLN A 156 3.65 3.12 -26.14
CA GLN A 156 3.29 3.03 -27.55
C GLN A 156 3.86 4.21 -28.36
N TRP A 157 5.17 4.20 -28.56
CA TRP A 157 5.89 5.21 -29.34
C TRP A 157 5.49 5.20 -30.83
N ILE A 158 5.20 6.37 -31.37
CA ILE A 158 5.04 6.61 -32.81
C ILE A 158 6.45 6.71 -33.40
N LEU A 159 6.98 5.58 -33.86
CA LEU A 159 8.38 5.46 -34.30
C LEU A 159 8.73 6.34 -35.51
N SER A 160 7.72 6.75 -36.30
CA SER A 160 7.87 7.69 -37.42
C SER A 160 7.90 9.16 -37.00
N SER A 161 7.48 9.49 -35.77
CA SER A 161 7.40 10.89 -35.30
C SER A 161 8.75 11.42 -34.86
N ASP A 162 9.04 12.69 -35.15
CA ASP A 162 10.30 13.30 -34.75
C ASP A 162 10.48 13.44 -33.24
N MET A 163 11.74 13.47 -32.82
CA MET A 163 12.10 13.84 -31.45
C MET A 163 11.75 15.30 -31.23
N SER A 164 10.95 15.58 -30.20
CA SER A 164 10.56 16.94 -29.85
C SER A 164 10.64 17.12 -28.34
N VAL A 165 10.84 18.37 -27.92
CA VAL A 165 10.82 18.72 -26.50
C VAL A 165 9.46 18.30 -25.91
N LYS A 166 9.50 17.63 -24.75
CA LYS A 166 8.33 17.21 -23.99
C LYS A 166 8.31 17.87 -22.63
N ARG A 167 7.11 18.19 -22.15
CA ARG A 167 6.91 18.49 -20.73
C ARG A 167 6.62 17.17 -20.01
N PRO A 168 7.43 16.77 -19.02
CA PRO A 168 7.16 15.57 -18.25
C PRO A 168 5.90 15.79 -17.41
N VAL A 169 4.78 15.22 -17.84
CA VAL A 169 3.64 15.02 -16.95
C VAL A 169 4.03 13.89 -16.01
N ARG A 170 3.92 14.16 -14.71
CA ARG A 170 4.26 13.19 -13.67
C ARG A 170 2.96 12.67 -13.06
N SER A 171 2.76 11.37 -13.13
CA SER A 171 1.70 10.68 -12.40
C SER A 171 2.37 9.80 -11.34
N HIS A 172 1.89 9.88 -10.09
CA HIS A 172 2.47 9.17 -8.95
C HIS A 172 4.00 9.30 -8.82
N GLY A 173 4.56 10.48 -9.14
CA GLY A 173 5.99 10.77 -9.01
C GLY A 173 6.89 10.29 -10.18
N SER A 174 6.34 9.61 -11.19
CA SER A 174 7.10 9.14 -12.36
C SER A 174 6.56 9.73 -13.67
N SER A 175 7.45 9.93 -14.64
CA SER A 175 7.06 10.28 -16.01
C SER A 175 7.29 9.11 -16.96
N ILE A 176 6.53 9.05 -18.06
CA ILE A 176 6.73 8.05 -19.13
C ILE A 176 8.12 8.14 -19.78
N TYR A 177 8.82 9.26 -19.55
CA TYR A 177 10.17 9.53 -20.03
C TYR A 177 11.25 9.11 -19.03
N ASP A 178 10.90 8.68 -17.82
CA ASP A 178 11.85 8.12 -16.85
C ASP A 178 12.02 6.62 -17.12
N ILE A 179 12.70 6.29 -18.21
CA ILE A 179 12.86 4.91 -18.68
C ILE A 179 13.76 4.12 -17.73
N ASN A 180 13.24 2.98 -17.23
CA ASN A 180 14.05 1.96 -16.56
C ASN A 180 14.51 0.92 -17.58
N PRO A 181 15.79 0.94 -18.01
CA PRO A 181 16.22 0.14 -19.14
C PRO A 181 16.55 -1.30 -18.78
N ASN A 182 16.28 -2.21 -19.72
CA ASN A 182 16.72 -3.60 -19.60
C ASN A 182 18.24 -3.75 -19.79
N TYR A 183 18.83 -2.91 -20.65
CA TYR A 183 20.26 -2.95 -20.95
C TYR A 183 20.86 -1.56 -20.95
N ILE A 184 22.02 -1.41 -20.30
CA ILE A 184 22.81 -0.18 -20.33
C ILE A 184 24.19 -0.52 -20.90
N TYR A 185 24.63 0.21 -21.92
CA TYR A 185 25.96 0.02 -22.50
C TYR A 185 27.07 0.24 -21.45
N PRO A 186 28.12 -0.60 -21.40
CA PRO A 186 29.11 -0.58 -20.32
C PRO A 186 30.05 0.64 -20.37
N TYR A 187 30.33 1.20 -21.54
CA TYR A 187 31.15 2.40 -21.64
C TYR A 187 30.29 3.64 -21.37
N ARG A 188 30.41 4.15 -20.15
CA ARG A 188 29.55 5.22 -19.61
C ARG A 188 30.40 6.45 -19.29
N ARG A 189 29.84 7.64 -19.54
CA ARG A 189 30.45 8.91 -19.13
C ARG A 189 29.51 9.68 -18.21
N TYR A 190 30.11 10.33 -17.22
CA TYR A 190 29.40 11.10 -16.20
C TYR A 190 29.96 12.50 -16.04
N ILE A 191 29.08 13.48 -15.85
CA ILE A 191 29.50 14.87 -15.58
C ILE A 191 30.27 14.96 -14.26
N PRO A 192 31.24 15.89 -14.12
CA PRO A 192 32.06 16.00 -12.92
C PRO A 192 31.25 16.21 -11.63
N THR A 193 30.20 17.03 -11.68
CA THR A 193 29.32 17.32 -10.53
C THR A 193 28.65 16.05 -9.98
N LEU A 194 28.22 15.14 -10.88
CA LEU A 194 27.59 13.89 -10.48
C LEU A 194 28.60 12.96 -9.78
N LYS A 195 29.82 12.88 -10.28
CA LYS A 195 30.92 12.12 -9.64
C LYS A 195 31.30 12.71 -8.28
N ARG A 196 31.41 14.04 -8.17
CA ARG A 196 31.66 14.76 -6.90
C ARG A 196 30.61 14.42 -5.84
N ASN A 197 29.36 14.25 -6.25
CA ASN A 197 28.26 13.86 -5.37
C ASN A 197 28.26 12.34 -5.05
N GLY A 198 29.34 11.61 -5.37
CA GLY A 198 29.55 10.22 -4.95
C GLY A 198 28.96 9.15 -5.87
N PHE A 199 28.55 9.51 -7.09
CA PHE A 199 27.98 8.57 -8.04
C PHE A 199 29.06 7.89 -8.92
N TYR A 200 29.08 6.56 -8.88
CA TYR A 200 30.07 5.73 -9.59
C TYR A 200 29.47 4.74 -10.61
N GLY A 201 28.20 4.91 -10.99
CA GLY A 201 27.62 4.25 -12.16
C GLY A 201 26.60 3.14 -11.91
N ASP A 202 26.24 2.87 -10.66
CA ASP A 202 25.14 1.96 -10.30
C ASP A 202 23.84 2.74 -10.13
N PHE A 203 22.76 2.27 -10.76
CA PHE A 203 21.45 2.92 -10.74
C PHE A 203 20.45 2.24 -9.78
N PHE A 204 20.80 1.10 -9.15
CA PHE A 204 19.99 0.45 -8.12
C PHE A 204 18.54 0.14 -8.54
N ASP A 205 18.35 -0.28 -9.78
CA ASP A 205 17.05 -0.53 -10.44
C ASP A 205 16.14 0.70 -10.57
N LEU A 206 16.69 1.91 -10.40
CA LEU A 206 15.99 3.16 -10.68
C LEU A 206 16.25 3.61 -12.12
N ALA A 207 15.30 4.36 -12.68
CA ALA A 207 15.52 5.06 -13.93
C ALA A 207 16.77 5.98 -13.81
N PRO A 208 17.71 5.92 -14.78
CA PRO A 208 18.94 6.72 -14.72
C PRO A 208 18.71 8.22 -14.57
N SER A 209 17.69 8.76 -15.25
CA SER A 209 17.27 10.16 -15.14
C SER A 209 16.82 10.50 -13.72
N THR A 210 15.95 9.68 -13.13
CA THR A 210 15.41 9.87 -11.78
C THR A 210 16.51 9.94 -10.75
N LEU A 211 17.39 8.94 -10.68
CA LEU A 211 18.46 8.93 -9.69
C LEU A 211 19.44 10.11 -9.89
N THR A 212 19.82 10.40 -11.14
CA THR A 212 20.75 11.50 -11.45
C THR A 212 20.19 12.85 -11.02
N LYS A 213 18.92 13.16 -11.35
CA LYS A 213 18.25 14.38 -10.90
C LYS A 213 18.31 14.50 -9.39
N ARG A 214 17.93 13.43 -8.68
CA ARG A 214 17.85 13.40 -7.22
C ARG A 214 19.20 13.60 -6.54
N ILE A 215 20.27 13.01 -7.06
CA ILE A 215 21.63 13.21 -6.53
C ILE A 215 22.12 14.65 -6.74
N LEU A 216 21.73 15.29 -7.84
CA LEU A 216 22.16 16.66 -8.15
C LEU A 216 21.38 17.72 -7.37
N THR A 217 20.11 17.45 -7.03
CA THR A 217 19.22 18.45 -6.40
C THR A 217 18.97 18.23 -4.91
N ASN A 218 19.15 17.01 -4.39
CA ASN A 218 18.76 16.67 -3.02
C ASN A 218 19.97 16.16 -2.22
N SER A 219 20.34 16.91 -1.18
CA SER A 219 21.47 16.60 -0.30
C SER A 219 21.26 15.35 0.56
N ASP A 220 20.02 14.99 0.89
CA ASP A 220 19.71 13.74 1.58
C ASP A 220 19.94 12.54 0.65
N CYS A 221 19.55 12.63 -0.62
CA CYS A 221 19.87 11.58 -1.61
C CYS A 221 21.38 11.43 -1.82
N GLU A 222 22.12 12.53 -1.89
CA GLU A 222 23.59 12.50 -1.93
C GLU A 222 24.17 11.81 -0.69
N PHE A 223 23.69 12.19 0.51
CA PHE A 223 24.11 11.59 1.77
C PHE A 223 23.84 10.08 1.82
N LEU A 224 22.62 9.65 1.47
CA LEU A 224 22.23 8.24 1.46
C LEU A 224 23.06 7.42 0.46
N LEU A 225 23.38 8.01 -0.71
CA LEU A 225 24.26 7.39 -1.69
C LEU A 225 25.68 7.19 -1.15
N LYS A 226 26.28 8.27 -0.62
CA LYS A 226 27.65 8.26 -0.09
C LYS A 226 27.80 7.32 1.10
N THR A 227 26.76 7.19 1.92
CA THR A 227 26.72 6.28 3.08
C THR A 227 26.24 4.88 2.75
N ARG A 228 25.96 4.58 1.47
CA ARG A 228 25.49 3.28 0.98
C ARG A 228 24.18 2.80 1.62
N GLN A 229 23.35 3.73 2.09
CA GLN A 229 21.98 3.46 2.56
C GLN A 229 21.03 3.32 1.36
N ILE A 230 21.28 2.32 0.52
CA ILE A 230 20.64 2.17 -0.80
C ILE A 230 19.13 1.93 -0.70
N SER A 231 18.67 1.18 0.30
CA SER A 231 17.24 0.93 0.52
C SER A 231 16.49 2.24 0.76
N LEU A 232 17.00 3.09 1.66
CA LEU A 232 16.46 4.41 1.95
C LEU A 232 16.58 5.36 0.75
N LEU A 233 17.68 5.31 -0.01
CA LEU A 233 17.84 6.08 -1.24
C LEU A 233 16.77 5.74 -2.29
N LYS A 234 16.53 4.44 -2.53
CA LYS A 234 15.49 3.97 -3.44
C LYS A 234 14.13 4.45 -2.99
N TYR A 235 13.81 4.31 -1.70
CA TYR A 235 12.56 4.78 -1.13
C TYR A 235 12.35 6.30 -1.34
N ALA A 236 13.36 7.12 -1.01
CA ALA A 236 13.31 8.57 -1.19
C ALA A 236 13.12 8.98 -2.66
N CYS A 237 13.79 8.30 -3.59
CA CYS A 237 13.65 8.55 -5.03
C CYS A 237 12.27 8.19 -5.57
N VAL A 238 11.73 7.01 -5.20
CA VAL A 238 10.44 6.51 -5.69
C VAL A 238 9.28 7.33 -5.13
N ARG A 239 9.33 7.70 -3.85
CA ARG A 239 8.30 8.52 -3.20
C ARG A 239 8.46 10.03 -3.46
N GLY A 240 9.58 10.44 -4.04
CA GLY A 240 9.85 11.85 -4.34
C GLY A 240 10.02 12.72 -3.10
N LEU A 241 10.56 12.19 -2.01
CA LEU A 241 10.65 12.88 -0.72
C LEU A 241 11.62 14.05 -0.75
N ASP A 242 11.29 15.23 -0.25
CA ASP A 242 12.29 16.30 -0.17
C ASP A 242 13.30 16.09 0.96
N ARG A 243 12.89 15.42 2.04
CA ARG A 243 13.74 15.05 3.17
C ARG A 243 13.48 13.61 3.57
N ILE A 244 14.52 12.91 4.02
CA ILE A 244 14.35 11.56 4.59
C ILE A 244 13.76 11.68 6.01
N PRO A 245 12.70 10.93 6.35
CA PRO A 245 12.19 10.88 7.73
C PRO A 245 13.25 10.31 8.67
N HIS A 246 13.22 10.72 9.94
CA HIS A 246 14.12 10.25 10.99
C HIS A 246 15.62 10.36 10.62
N LYS A 247 16.01 11.47 9.97
CA LYS A 247 17.39 11.68 9.48
C LYS A 247 18.43 11.54 10.60
N GLU A 248 18.11 11.98 11.81
CA GLU A 248 18.94 11.81 13.00
C GLU A 248 19.21 10.33 13.30
N SER A 249 18.18 9.50 13.22
CA SER A 249 18.27 8.04 13.37
C SER A 249 19.07 7.41 12.24
N VAL A 250 18.91 7.88 10.99
CA VAL A 250 19.76 7.45 9.88
C VAL A 250 21.23 7.80 10.12
N ASN A 251 21.54 8.99 10.66
CA ASN A 251 22.90 9.36 11.04
C ASN A 251 23.49 8.41 12.08
N ILE A 252 22.67 7.93 13.03
CA ILE A 252 23.09 6.93 14.02
C ILE A 252 23.37 5.59 13.33
N CYS A 253 22.49 5.13 12.42
CA CYS A 253 22.76 3.94 11.60
C CYS A 253 24.14 4.01 10.93
N VAL A 254 24.45 5.16 10.31
CA VAL A 254 25.73 5.39 9.64
C VAL A 254 26.91 5.34 10.63
N ARG A 255 26.83 5.99 11.79
CA ARG A 255 27.88 5.95 12.82
C ARG A 255 28.14 4.54 13.34
N HIS A 256 27.09 3.73 13.47
CA HIS A 256 27.16 2.34 13.94
C HIS A 256 27.38 1.32 12.82
N ARG A 257 27.67 1.77 11.58
CA ARG A 257 27.86 0.90 10.40
C ARG A 257 26.68 -0.03 10.13
N TYR A 258 25.48 0.37 10.53
CA TYR A 258 24.24 -0.35 10.29
C TYR A 258 23.63 0.06 8.95
N THR A 259 23.41 -0.91 8.06
CA THR A 259 22.76 -0.69 6.77
C THR A 259 21.30 -1.10 6.85
N VAL A 260 20.39 -0.17 6.57
CA VAL A 260 18.95 -0.45 6.51
C VAL A 260 18.66 -1.32 5.30
N LYS A 261 18.23 -2.56 5.55
CA LYS A 261 17.90 -3.54 4.49
C LYS A 261 16.57 -3.22 3.80
N SER A 262 15.55 -2.84 4.57
CA SER A 262 14.22 -2.47 4.08
C SER A 262 13.82 -1.11 4.63
N ALA A 263 13.73 -0.12 3.75
CA ALA A 263 13.33 1.25 4.11
C ALA A 263 11.90 1.30 4.65
N ASP A 264 10.93 0.67 3.97
CA ASP A 264 9.53 0.66 4.41
C ASP A 264 9.40 0.10 5.84
N LEU A 265 9.99 -1.07 6.08
CA LEU A 265 9.90 -1.75 7.39
C LEU A 265 10.61 -0.97 8.50
N TRP A 266 11.78 -0.39 8.19
CA TRP A 266 12.54 0.37 9.18
C TRP A 266 11.88 1.70 9.52
N LEU A 267 11.32 2.41 8.53
CA LEU A 267 10.61 3.67 8.75
C LEU A 267 9.33 3.44 9.57
N ASP A 268 8.55 2.41 9.26
CA ASP A 268 7.34 2.05 10.02
C ASP A 268 7.67 1.68 11.48
N MET A 269 8.78 0.95 11.68
CA MET A 269 9.32 0.68 13.01
C MET A 269 9.71 1.98 13.74
N MET A 270 10.39 2.93 13.07
CA MET A 270 10.77 4.21 13.68
C MET A 270 9.54 5.03 14.08
N ASP A 271 8.51 5.10 13.24
CA ASP A 271 7.25 5.78 13.53
C ASP A 271 6.54 5.14 14.73
N THR A 272 6.54 3.80 14.80
CA THR A 272 5.96 3.05 15.92
C THR A 272 6.73 3.28 17.22
N LEU A 273 8.06 3.29 17.17
CA LEU A 273 8.91 3.59 18.33
C LEU A 273 8.72 5.03 18.83
N PHE A 274 8.60 6.00 17.90
CA PHE A 274 8.30 7.38 18.23
C PHE A 274 6.94 7.51 18.91
N PHE A 275 5.90 6.84 18.40
CA PHE A 275 4.58 6.78 19.02
C PHE A 275 4.61 6.19 20.44
N LEU A 276 5.41 5.14 20.65
CA LEU A 276 5.61 4.51 21.96
C LEU A 276 6.47 5.32 22.94
N GLY A 277 6.94 6.52 22.54
CA GLY A 277 7.83 7.35 23.36
C GLY A 277 9.21 6.72 23.57
N LYS A 278 9.64 5.80 22.69
CA LYS A 278 10.99 5.21 22.75
C LYS A 278 12.01 6.18 22.17
N ASP A 279 13.24 6.09 22.67
CA ASP A 279 14.33 6.94 22.19
C ASP A 279 14.82 6.50 20.81
N ILE A 280 14.28 7.15 19.77
CA ILE A 280 14.69 6.97 18.37
C ILE A 280 16.10 7.54 18.06
N ARG A 281 16.84 8.00 19.07
CA ARG A 281 18.27 8.33 18.97
C ARG A 281 19.17 7.29 19.63
N SER A 282 18.60 6.25 20.22
CA SER A 282 19.37 5.16 20.82
C SER A 282 19.74 4.11 19.77
N PRO A 283 21.03 3.73 19.63
CA PRO A 283 21.45 2.65 18.73
C PRO A 283 20.74 1.32 18.99
N PHE A 284 20.33 1.07 20.24
CA PHE A 284 19.60 -0.12 20.64
C PHE A 284 18.30 -0.31 19.84
N TYR A 285 17.53 0.77 19.64
CA TYR A 285 16.28 0.71 18.87
C TYR A 285 16.50 0.92 17.37
N VAL A 286 17.45 1.80 17.03
CA VAL A 286 17.65 2.28 15.66
C VAL A 286 18.41 1.27 14.79
N CYS A 287 19.30 0.48 15.39
CA CYS A 287 20.18 -0.47 14.71
C CYS A 287 19.94 -1.93 15.17
N PRO A 288 18.74 -2.50 14.97
CA PRO A 288 18.46 -3.86 15.41
C PRO A 288 19.25 -4.90 14.60
N SER A 289 19.68 -5.98 15.25
CA SER A 289 20.32 -7.10 14.55
C SER A 289 19.38 -7.81 13.59
N ASP A 290 18.11 -7.97 14.00
CA ASP A 290 17.00 -8.43 13.15
C ASP A 290 15.92 -7.35 13.07
N LEU A 291 15.85 -6.71 11.90
CA LEU A 291 14.89 -5.65 11.62
C LEU A 291 13.44 -6.14 11.71
N ARG A 292 13.15 -7.39 11.32
CA ARG A 292 11.79 -7.92 11.31
C ARG A 292 11.30 -8.16 12.73
N SER A 293 12.11 -8.85 13.54
CA SER A 293 11.76 -9.10 14.94
C SER A 293 11.62 -7.81 15.74
N ALA A 294 12.49 -6.82 15.51
CA ALA A 294 12.39 -5.53 16.19
C ALA A 294 11.14 -4.74 15.79
N HIS A 295 10.78 -4.77 14.50
CA HIS A 295 9.53 -4.20 14.00
C HIS A 295 8.32 -4.89 14.64
N ASP A 296 8.25 -6.22 14.59
CA ASP A 296 7.11 -6.99 15.07
C ASP A 296 6.91 -6.80 16.59
N TRP A 297 8.00 -6.74 17.34
CA TRP A 297 7.97 -6.36 18.76
C TRP A 297 7.39 -4.95 18.97
N ALA A 298 7.82 -3.95 18.18
CA ALA A 298 7.33 -2.58 18.32
C ALA A 298 5.82 -2.49 18.02
N VAL A 299 5.36 -3.20 17.00
CA VAL A 299 3.93 -3.31 16.67
C VAL A 299 3.16 -3.96 17.81
N GLU A 300 3.63 -5.08 18.36
CA GLU A 300 2.99 -5.75 19.50
C GLU A 300 2.87 -4.83 20.72
N GLN A 301 3.92 -4.04 21.02
CA GLN A 301 3.87 -3.06 22.11
C GLN A 301 2.84 -1.96 21.85
N LYS A 302 2.74 -1.47 20.61
CA LYS A 302 1.73 -0.48 20.22
C LYS A 302 0.33 -1.02 20.37
N GLU A 303 0.07 -2.23 19.89
CA GLU A 303 -1.23 -2.88 20.07
C GLU A 303 -1.58 -3.08 21.54
N ARG A 304 -0.62 -3.45 22.39
CA ARG A 304 -0.84 -3.60 23.83
C ARG A 304 -1.22 -2.25 24.48
N ALA A 305 -0.54 -1.17 24.09
CA ALA A 305 -0.85 0.17 24.56
C ALA A 305 -2.25 0.62 24.11
N ASP A 306 -2.59 0.42 22.84
CA ASP A 306 -3.91 0.74 22.29
C ASP A 306 -5.02 -0.10 22.94
N ARG A 307 -4.81 -1.39 23.19
CA ARG A 307 -5.76 -2.25 23.92
C ARG A 307 -6.00 -1.74 25.34
N LYS A 308 -4.94 -1.35 26.05
CA LYS A 308 -5.07 -0.79 27.41
C LYS A 308 -5.85 0.53 27.38
N ARG A 309 -5.56 1.42 26.42
CA ARG A 309 -6.27 2.69 26.25
C ARG A 309 -7.76 2.46 25.97
N ARG A 310 -8.10 1.57 25.03
CA ARG A 310 -9.50 1.23 24.73
C ARG A 310 -10.24 0.68 25.95
N LEU A 311 -9.62 -0.22 26.71
CA LEU A 311 -10.22 -0.76 27.93
C LEU A 311 -10.45 0.32 28.99
N GLU A 312 -9.54 1.30 29.09
CA GLU A 312 -9.68 2.43 30.01
C GLU A 312 -10.77 3.41 29.56
N GLU A 313 -10.84 3.72 28.26
CA GLU A 313 -11.91 4.49 27.63
C GLU A 313 -13.28 3.81 27.82
N GLU A 314 -13.37 2.49 27.62
CA GLU A 314 -14.57 1.69 27.85
C GLU A 314 -15.00 1.72 29.32
N ARG A 315 -14.05 1.59 30.26
CA ARG A 315 -14.32 1.67 31.71
C ARG A 315 -14.81 3.04 32.13
N GLU A 316 -14.21 4.11 31.62
CA GLU A 316 -14.62 5.47 31.93
C GLU A 316 -16.00 5.75 31.33
N THR A 317 -16.22 5.34 30.09
CA THR A 317 -17.54 5.43 29.44
C THR A 317 -18.60 4.69 30.25
N ALA A 318 -18.31 3.47 30.72
CA ALA A 318 -19.22 2.70 31.56
C ALA A 318 -19.51 3.40 32.90
N ARG A 319 -18.51 4.02 33.55
CA ARG A 319 -18.68 4.80 34.78
C ARG A 319 -19.57 6.02 34.58
N VAL A 320 -19.31 6.79 33.52
CA VAL A 320 -20.11 7.97 33.19
C VAL A 320 -21.58 7.59 32.96
N TRP A 321 -21.84 6.50 32.24
CA TRP A 321 -23.20 6.02 32.02
C TRP A 321 -23.86 5.47 33.29
N GLU A 322 -23.11 4.78 34.15
CA GLU A 322 -23.60 4.30 35.45
C GLU A 322 -24.03 5.46 36.36
N GLU A 323 -23.20 6.52 36.45
CA GLU A 323 -23.51 7.72 37.22
C GLU A 323 -24.71 8.47 36.64
N ARG A 324 -24.73 8.68 35.32
CA ARG A 324 -25.85 9.34 34.63
C ARG A 324 -27.16 8.58 34.81
N TYR A 325 -27.13 7.25 34.66
CA TYR A 325 -28.29 6.40 34.85
C TYR A 325 -28.84 6.52 36.28
N ARG A 326 -27.95 6.47 37.29
CA ARG A 326 -28.34 6.62 38.69
C ARG A 326 -28.89 8.02 38.99
N ALA A 327 -28.32 9.07 38.42
CA ALA A 327 -28.83 10.43 38.58
C ALA A 327 -30.23 10.61 37.96
N GLU A 328 -30.45 10.08 36.75
CA GLU A 328 -31.72 10.24 36.03
C GLU A 328 -32.84 9.34 36.59
N LYS A 329 -32.51 8.07 36.85
CA LYS A 329 -33.45 6.99 37.18
C LYS A 329 -33.46 6.57 38.65
N GLY A 330 -32.53 7.07 39.46
CA GLY A 330 -32.39 6.72 40.88
C GLY A 330 -33.67 6.94 41.68
N ARG A 331 -34.49 7.93 41.31
CA ARG A 331 -35.81 8.20 41.91
C ARG A 331 -36.78 7.01 41.81
N PHE A 332 -36.61 6.14 40.82
CA PHE A 332 -37.45 4.96 40.62
C PHE A 332 -36.90 3.74 41.36
N PHE A 333 -35.68 3.76 41.92
CA PHE A 333 -35.04 2.55 42.44
C PHE A 333 -35.74 1.93 43.66
N SER A 334 -36.58 2.70 44.36
CA SER A 334 -37.46 2.22 45.43
C SER A 334 -38.80 1.67 44.91
N LEU A 335 -39.06 1.73 43.61
CA LEU A 335 -40.27 1.20 43.00
C LEU A 335 -40.19 -0.33 43.00
N SER A 336 -41.13 -0.94 43.72
CA SER A 336 -41.40 -2.36 43.64
C SER A 336 -42.89 -2.61 43.55
N MET A 337 -43.26 -3.60 42.75
CA MET A 337 -44.64 -4.02 42.52
C MET A 337 -44.71 -5.53 42.67
N SER A 338 -45.70 -6.02 43.40
CA SER A 338 -45.93 -7.45 43.54
C SER A 338 -47.40 -7.76 43.76
N ASP A 339 -47.84 -8.89 43.25
CA ASP A 339 -49.16 -9.48 43.49
C ASP A 339 -49.07 -10.79 44.30
N GLY A 340 -47.91 -11.04 44.93
CA GLY A 340 -47.61 -12.27 45.69
C GLY A 340 -47.17 -13.46 44.84
N ARG A 341 -47.19 -13.35 43.50
CA ARG A 341 -46.67 -14.38 42.57
C ARG A 341 -45.55 -13.85 41.68
N ILE A 342 -45.63 -12.57 41.30
CA ILE A 342 -44.63 -11.88 40.48
C ILE A 342 -44.11 -10.69 41.28
N PHE A 343 -42.81 -10.43 41.14
CA PHE A 343 -42.14 -9.26 41.67
C PHE A 343 -41.50 -8.47 40.52
N ILE A 344 -41.81 -7.19 40.42
CA ILE A 344 -41.31 -6.29 39.36
C ILE A 344 -40.59 -5.11 40.01
N ARG A 345 -39.37 -4.84 39.53
CA ARG A 345 -38.56 -3.68 39.94
C ARG A 345 -37.78 -3.10 38.76
N PRO A 346 -37.36 -1.82 38.81
CA PRO A 346 -36.40 -1.29 37.86
C PRO A 346 -35.06 -2.02 37.91
N LEU A 347 -34.37 -2.02 36.77
CA LEU A 347 -32.94 -2.31 36.75
C LEU A 347 -32.19 -1.15 37.42
N LEU A 348 -31.24 -1.46 38.29
CA LEU A 348 -30.65 -0.48 39.23
C LEU A 348 -29.29 0.06 38.77
N SER A 349 -28.68 -0.57 37.77
CA SER A 349 -27.34 -0.21 37.26
C SER A 349 -27.19 -0.61 35.80
N VAL A 350 -26.27 0.04 35.07
CA VAL A 350 -25.88 -0.35 33.70
C VAL A 350 -25.31 -1.78 33.69
N SER A 351 -24.67 -2.20 34.79
CA SER A 351 -24.24 -3.60 34.99
C SER A 351 -25.42 -4.57 35.01
N GLU A 352 -26.52 -4.24 35.69
CA GLU A 352 -27.73 -5.09 35.68
C GLU A 352 -28.36 -5.18 34.28
N PHE A 353 -28.29 -4.13 33.45
CA PHE A 353 -28.73 -4.21 32.05
C PHE A 353 -27.90 -5.24 31.28
N ALA A 354 -26.58 -5.27 31.47
CA ALA A 354 -25.69 -6.24 30.82
C ALA A 354 -26.04 -7.68 31.23
N GLU A 355 -26.21 -7.92 32.54
CA GLU A 355 -26.62 -9.24 33.05
C GLU A 355 -28.02 -9.66 32.58
N GLU A 356 -28.98 -8.74 32.59
CA GLU A 356 -30.35 -9.02 32.13
C GLU A 356 -30.34 -9.34 30.63
N GLY A 357 -29.60 -8.58 29.82
CA GLY A 357 -29.46 -8.81 28.39
C GLY A 357 -28.81 -10.13 28.04
N ASP A 358 -27.76 -10.52 28.77
CA ASP A 358 -27.07 -11.80 28.60
C ASP A 358 -27.96 -12.98 28.98
N ARG A 359 -28.58 -12.93 30.17
CA ARG A 359 -29.43 -14.02 30.70
C ARG A 359 -30.73 -14.21 29.95
N MET A 360 -31.33 -13.13 29.45
CA MET A 360 -32.57 -13.16 28.69
C MET A 360 -32.33 -13.25 27.17
N HIS A 361 -31.07 -13.22 26.72
CA HIS A 361 -30.70 -13.22 25.31
C HIS A 361 -31.45 -12.17 24.48
N HIS A 362 -31.61 -10.96 25.03
CA HIS A 362 -32.27 -9.83 24.35
C HIS A 362 -31.47 -8.54 24.44
N CYS A 363 -31.65 -7.65 23.47
CA CYS A 363 -30.75 -6.52 23.20
C CYS A 363 -30.85 -5.32 24.17
N VAL A 364 -31.35 -5.50 25.39
CA VAL A 364 -31.60 -4.39 26.34
C VAL A 364 -30.32 -3.60 26.68
N PHE A 365 -29.17 -4.28 26.78
CA PHE A 365 -27.88 -3.63 26.97
C PHE A 365 -27.25 -3.15 25.65
N ALA A 366 -27.23 -4.01 24.64
CA ALA A 366 -26.62 -3.74 23.34
C ALA A 366 -27.24 -2.54 22.61
N ASN A 367 -28.56 -2.33 22.76
CA ASN A 367 -29.27 -1.19 22.19
C ASN A 367 -29.23 0.07 23.08
N GLY A 368 -28.50 0.02 24.20
CA GLY A 368 -28.25 1.21 25.02
C GLY A 368 -29.48 1.77 25.72
N TYR A 369 -30.41 0.91 26.18
CA TYR A 369 -31.65 1.39 26.82
C TYR A 369 -31.40 2.21 28.09
N TYR A 370 -30.28 1.98 28.77
CA TYR A 370 -29.84 2.81 29.90
C TYR A 370 -29.51 4.27 29.51
N MET A 371 -29.33 4.57 28.22
CA MET A 371 -29.09 5.94 27.70
C MET A 371 -30.39 6.70 27.39
N ARG A 372 -31.57 6.06 27.48
CA ARG A 372 -32.85 6.65 27.09
C ARG A 372 -33.51 7.41 28.26
N GLU A 373 -33.55 8.73 28.15
CA GLU A 373 -34.13 9.62 29.18
C GLU A 373 -35.64 9.39 29.39
N ASP A 374 -36.37 9.04 28.32
CA ASP A 374 -37.83 8.85 28.36
C ASP A 374 -38.26 7.40 28.62
N SER A 375 -37.32 6.48 28.87
CA SER A 375 -37.62 5.05 29.02
C SER A 375 -37.24 4.56 30.41
N LEU A 376 -38.05 3.68 31.00
CA LEU A 376 -37.73 2.96 32.23
C LEU A 376 -37.82 1.47 31.99
N ILE A 377 -36.73 0.75 32.23
CA ILE A 377 -36.67 -0.69 32.08
C ILE A 377 -36.86 -1.37 33.44
N LEU A 378 -37.82 -2.29 33.49
CA LEU A 378 -38.11 -3.13 34.65
C LEU A 378 -37.77 -4.59 34.36
N THR A 379 -37.34 -5.32 35.38
CA THR A 379 -37.21 -6.78 35.37
C THR A 379 -38.37 -7.37 36.17
N ALA A 380 -39.14 -8.28 35.55
CA ALA A 380 -40.18 -9.06 36.19
C ALA A 380 -39.64 -10.45 36.54
N ARG A 381 -39.83 -10.87 37.79
CA ARG A 381 -39.29 -12.11 38.34
C ARG A 381 -40.37 -12.87 39.10
N ASP A 382 -40.22 -14.18 39.21
CA ASP A 382 -41.03 -14.98 40.14
C ASP A 382 -40.53 -14.82 41.58
N MET A 383 -41.26 -15.40 42.54
CA MET A 383 -40.89 -15.36 43.96
C MET A 383 -39.63 -16.17 44.30
N GLU A 384 -39.14 -17.01 43.37
CA GLU A 384 -37.88 -17.75 43.48
C GLU A 384 -36.70 -16.96 42.91
N GLY A 385 -36.95 -15.82 42.26
CA GLY A 385 -35.96 -14.92 41.68
C GLY A 385 -35.62 -15.20 40.21
N ASN A 386 -36.31 -16.13 39.54
CA ASN A 386 -36.12 -16.41 38.11
C ASN A 386 -36.68 -15.26 37.28
N ARG A 387 -35.96 -14.90 36.21
CA ARG A 387 -36.36 -13.84 35.27
C ARG A 387 -37.50 -14.32 34.39
N LEU A 388 -38.57 -13.54 34.33
CA LEU A 388 -39.76 -13.82 33.53
C LEU A 388 -39.76 -12.96 32.27
N GLU A 389 -39.83 -11.64 32.42
CA GLU A 389 -39.84 -10.68 31.31
C GLU A 389 -39.12 -9.38 31.67
N THR A 390 -38.62 -8.69 30.65
CA THR A 390 -38.13 -7.31 30.73
C THR A 390 -39.20 -6.38 30.15
N VAL A 391 -39.58 -5.37 30.92
CA VAL A 391 -40.65 -4.42 30.58
C VAL A 391 -40.04 -3.05 30.30
N GLU A 392 -40.37 -2.45 29.16
CA GLU A 392 -40.06 -1.05 28.84
C GLU A 392 -41.29 -0.17 29.05
N ILE A 393 -41.13 0.89 29.82
CA ILE A 393 -42.16 1.90 30.08
C ILE A 393 -41.73 3.22 29.45
N ASP A 394 -42.64 3.85 28.72
CA ASP A 394 -42.51 5.24 28.28
C ASP A 394 -42.89 6.19 29.43
N LEU A 395 -41.92 6.98 29.89
CA LEU A 395 -42.07 7.95 30.96
C LEU A 395 -42.81 9.23 30.53
N LYS A 396 -42.99 9.46 29.22
CA LYS A 396 -43.78 10.59 28.69
C LYS A 396 -45.26 10.24 28.58
N GLY A 397 -45.57 9.13 27.92
CA GLY A 397 -46.93 8.63 27.71
C GLY A 397 -47.51 7.82 28.87
N PHE A 398 -46.67 7.40 29.83
CA PHE A 398 -47.04 6.50 30.93
C PHE A 398 -47.73 5.23 30.43
N SER A 399 -47.08 4.56 29.47
CA SER A 399 -47.57 3.33 28.85
C SER A 399 -46.47 2.28 28.76
N VAL A 400 -46.87 1.01 28.69
CA VAL A 400 -45.92 -0.07 28.41
C VAL A 400 -45.66 -0.10 26.91
N VAL A 401 -44.39 0.08 26.53
CA VAL A 401 -43.93 0.04 25.13
C VAL A 401 -43.77 -1.40 24.69
N GLN A 402 -43.17 -2.23 25.55
CA GLN A 402 -42.96 -3.66 25.30
C GLN A 402 -42.73 -4.41 26.60
N SER A 403 -43.10 -5.69 26.61
CA SER A 403 -42.76 -6.66 27.66
C SER A 403 -42.36 -7.97 26.98
N ARG A 404 -41.15 -8.45 27.23
CA ARG A 404 -40.57 -9.60 26.51
C ARG A 404 -39.78 -10.52 27.43
N GLY A 405 -40.01 -11.82 27.32
CA GLY A 405 -39.23 -12.87 27.96
C GLY A 405 -37.96 -13.21 27.19
N ALA A 406 -37.33 -14.32 27.58
CA ALA A 406 -36.08 -14.77 26.96
C ALA A 406 -36.24 -14.96 25.44
N CYS A 407 -35.22 -14.59 24.67
CA CYS A 407 -35.24 -14.61 23.20
C CYS A 407 -36.43 -13.85 22.57
N ASN A 408 -36.89 -12.76 23.20
CA ASN A 408 -38.04 -11.94 22.78
C ASN A 408 -39.39 -12.67 22.76
N SER A 409 -39.52 -13.77 23.50
CA SER A 409 -40.76 -14.53 23.61
C SER A 409 -41.81 -13.83 24.49
N MET A 410 -43.07 -14.26 24.37
CA MET A 410 -44.16 -13.88 25.28
C MET A 410 -44.36 -15.01 26.30
N THR A 411 -44.31 -14.71 27.59
CA THR A 411 -44.43 -15.74 28.63
C THR A 411 -45.88 -15.97 29.03
N LYS A 412 -46.15 -17.08 29.73
CA LYS A 412 -47.46 -17.34 30.36
C LYS A 412 -47.87 -16.29 31.40
N TRP A 413 -46.93 -15.45 31.84
CA TRP A 413 -47.12 -14.40 32.82
C TRP A 413 -47.35 -13.03 32.18
N HIS A 414 -47.28 -12.93 30.85
CA HIS A 414 -47.28 -11.66 30.11
C HIS A 414 -48.46 -10.76 30.50
N ASP A 415 -49.69 -11.25 30.38
CA ASP A 415 -50.89 -10.46 30.70
C ASP A 415 -50.92 -10.03 32.17
N GLN A 416 -50.44 -10.89 33.07
CA GLN A 416 -50.35 -10.59 34.50
C GLN A 416 -49.31 -9.50 34.78
N ILE A 417 -48.15 -9.54 34.11
CA ILE A 417 -47.09 -8.53 34.19
C ILE A 417 -47.60 -7.18 33.66
N ILE A 418 -48.25 -7.18 32.49
CA ILE A 418 -48.83 -5.97 31.90
C ILE A 418 -49.88 -5.35 32.81
N ASN A 419 -50.79 -6.16 33.36
CA ASN A 419 -51.83 -5.69 34.27
C ASN A 419 -51.24 -5.13 35.57
N LEU A 420 -50.22 -5.80 36.13
CA LEU A 420 -49.55 -5.36 37.36
C LEU A 420 -48.82 -4.02 37.17
N VAL A 421 -48.11 -3.85 36.06
CA VAL A 421 -47.42 -2.60 35.71
C VAL A 421 -48.43 -1.48 35.42
N THR A 422 -49.48 -1.77 34.64
CA THR A 422 -50.51 -0.78 34.27
C THR A 422 -51.30 -0.33 35.50
N GLY A 423 -51.66 -1.24 36.40
CA GLY A 423 -52.37 -0.91 37.65
C GLY A 423 -51.53 -0.04 38.60
N ASN A 424 -50.21 -0.15 38.54
CA ASN A 424 -49.27 0.64 39.35
C ASN A 424 -48.70 1.86 38.61
N MET A 425 -49.15 2.15 37.38
CA MET A 425 -48.63 3.25 36.56
C MET A 425 -48.80 4.62 37.23
N HIS A 426 -49.85 4.78 38.05
CA HIS A 426 -50.07 5.98 38.85
C HIS A 426 -48.89 6.30 39.79
N ARG A 427 -48.25 5.28 40.38
CA ARG A 427 -47.07 5.45 41.26
C ARG A 427 -45.85 5.95 40.50
N ILE A 428 -45.65 5.46 39.27
CA ILE A 428 -44.59 5.95 38.37
C ILE A 428 -44.83 7.41 38.01
N ARG A 429 -46.09 7.76 37.72
CA ARG A 429 -46.52 9.14 37.44
C ARG A 429 -46.28 10.08 38.63
N GLU A 430 -46.60 9.65 39.85
CA GLU A 430 -46.33 10.40 41.07
C GLU A 430 -44.84 10.65 41.32
N ILE A 431 -43.98 9.65 41.07
CA ILE A 431 -42.52 9.82 41.15
C ILE A 431 -42.02 10.84 40.10
N CYS A 432 -42.56 10.83 38.89
CA CYS A 432 -42.25 11.83 37.87
C CYS A 432 -42.72 13.25 38.27
N LEU A 433 -43.91 13.38 38.86
CA LEU A 433 -44.51 14.67 39.22
C LEU A 433 -43.89 15.30 40.49
N SER A 434 -43.60 14.49 41.51
CA SER A 434 -42.95 14.94 42.75
C SER A 434 -41.58 15.56 42.49
N SER A 435 -40.82 15.00 41.53
CA SER A 435 -39.51 15.54 41.13
C SER A 435 -39.55 16.88 40.38
N ARG A 436 -40.71 17.35 39.90
CA ARG A 436 -40.87 18.70 39.30
C ARG A 436 -41.15 19.80 40.33
N ILE A 437 -41.43 19.44 41.58
CA ILE A 437 -41.74 20.37 42.67
C ILE A 437 -40.49 20.64 43.53
N SER A 438 -39.44 19.81 43.39
CA SER A 438 -38.19 19.85 44.17
C SER A 438 -36.97 20.39 43.40
N ALA A 439 -37.15 20.80 42.14
CA ALA A 439 -36.15 21.43 41.28
C ALA A 439 -36.61 22.85 40.95
#